data_AF-A0AAE0M1F7-F1
#
_entry.id   AF-A0AAE0M1F7-F1
#
_cell.length_a   1.000
_cell.length_b   1.000
_cell.length_c   1.000
_cell.angle_alpha   90.00
_cell.angle_beta   90.00
_cell.angle_gamma   90.00
#
_symmetry.space_group_name_H-M   'P 1'
#
loop_
_entity.id
_entity.type
_entity.pdbx_description
1 polymer ?
#
loop_
_entity_poly.entity_id
_entity_poly.type
_entity_poly.pdbx_seq_one_letter_code
_entity_poly.pdbx_strand_id
1 'polypeptide(L)'
;MTFPFNLAQSKVSISYPAVLSQKTKPQIITPTLRPAKRSDIEYRNIKRAFEKQWLHQGKRAKIKAIHILSEAELAQSYPGQLFQRYLNTFEEGSYQRYFHRDGYVRVTFHGTQRACSIGDEAWSLDPCHNTECNVCGILRNSFQIKHADKQP
;
A
#
# COMPACT_ATOMS: atom_id res chain seq x y z
N MET A 1 31.47 -21.57 1.63
CA MET A 1 30.35 -22.12 2.45
C MET A 1 29.06 -21.50 1.94
N THR A 2 28.28 -22.27 1.19
CA THR A 2 27.01 -21.87 0.59
C THR A 2 25.88 -22.35 1.48
N PHE A 3 25.07 -21.44 2.01
CA PHE A 3 23.86 -21.80 2.76
C PHE A 3 22.64 -21.77 1.81
N PRO A 4 21.85 -22.84 1.73
CA PRO A 4 20.62 -22.82 0.96
C PRO A 4 19.53 -22.06 1.75
N PHE A 5 19.05 -20.95 1.20
CA PHE A 5 17.88 -20.25 1.70
C PHE A 5 16.61 -20.95 1.18
N ASN A 6 15.96 -21.73 2.05
CA ASN A 6 14.57 -22.16 1.84
C ASN A 6 13.64 -21.10 2.45
N LEU A 7 13.09 -20.21 1.62
CA LEU A 7 11.97 -19.35 2.00
C LEU A 7 10.68 -20.09 1.65
N ALA A 8 10.00 -20.64 2.66
CA ALA A 8 8.62 -21.08 2.49
C ALA A 8 7.77 -19.85 2.16
N GLN A 9 7.35 -19.75 0.90
CA GLN A 9 6.47 -18.69 0.40
C GLN A 9 5.03 -19.04 0.75
N SER A 10 4.40 -18.26 1.63
CA SER A 10 2.95 -18.29 1.76
C SER A 10 2.34 -17.66 0.51
N LYS A 11 1.69 -18.48 -0.33
CA LYS A 11 0.86 -18.01 -1.43
C LYS A 11 -0.36 -17.31 -0.86
N VAL A 12 -0.37 -15.98 -0.88
CA VAL A 12 -1.59 -15.20 -0.67
C VAL A 12 -2.11 -14.85 -2.05
N SER A 13 -3.08 -15.62 -2.54
CA SER A 13 -3.83 -15.28 -3.75
C SER A 13 -4.90 -14.27 -3.37
N ILE A 14 -4.72 -13.02 -3.79
CA ILE A 14 -5.74 -11.99 -3.64
C ILE A 14 -6.58 -12.03 -4.91
N SER A 15 -7.81 -12.55 -4.81
CA SER A 15 -8.80 -12.49 -5.86
C SER A 15 -9.72 -11.30 -5.60
N TYR A 16 -9.72 -10.31 -6.50
CA TYR A 16 -10.68 -9.22 -6.45
C TYR A 16 -11.97 -9.61 -7.20
N PRO A 17 -13.16 -9.28 -6.66
CA PRO A 17 -14.41 -9.57 -7.35
C PRO A 17 -14.50 -8.77 -8.66
N ALA A 18 -15.03 -9.41 -9.71
CA ALA A 18 -15.34 -8.76 -10.98
C ALA A 18 -16.31 -7.59 -10.74
N VAL A 19 -15.94 -6.41 -11.22
CA VAL A 19 -16.76 -5.20 -11.11
C VAL A 19 -18.03 -5.38 -11.94
N LEU A 20 -19.17 -5.55 -11.26
CA LEU A 20 -20.49 -5.61 -11.89
C LEU A 20 -20.77 -4.28 -12.61
N SER A 21 -21.03 -4.39 -13.91
CA SER A 21 -21.43 -3.31 -14.81
C SER A 21 -22.74 -2.67 -14.35
N GLN A 22 -22.66 -1.53 -13.66
CA GLN A 22 -23.81 -0.64 -13.45
C GLN A 22 -23.47 0.78 -13.94
N LYS A 23 -24.39 1.35 -14.73
CA LYS A 23 -24.30 2.63 -15.44
C LYS A 23 -24.44 3.86 -14.52
N THR A 24 -23.81 3.86 -13.36
CA THR A 24 -23.68 5.02 -12.49
C THR A 24 -22.21 5.44 -12.44
N LYS A 25 -21.92 6.74 -12.56
CA LYS A 25 -20.56 7.24 -12.40
C LYS A 25 -20.10 6.81 -11.01
N PRO A 26 -19.09 5.93 -10.88
CA PRO A 26 -18.74 5.37 -9.57
C PRO A 26 -18.37 6.51 -8.64
N GLN A 27 -19.02 6.56 -7.47
CA GLN A 27 -18.64 7.50 -6.43
C GLN A 27 -17.24 7.12 -5.96
N ILE A 28 -16.27 7.94 -6.33
CA ILE A 28 -14.88 7.74 -5.90
C ILE A 28 -14.84 8.10 -4.42
N ILE A 29 -14.70 7.09 -3.57
CA ILE A 29 -14.50 7.31 -2.13
C ILE A 29 -13.03 7.57 -1.83
N THR A 30 -12.78 8.42 -0.84
CA THR A 30 -11.45 8.49 -0.22
C THR A 30 -11.39 7.38 0.81
N PRO A 31 -10.38 6.48 0.77
CA PRO A 31 -10.34 5.34 1.66
C PRO A 31 -9.93 5.82 3.07
N THR A 32 -10.56 5.27 4.09
CA THR A 32 -10.33 5.67 5.48
C THR A 32 -9.30 4.74 6.11
N LEU A 33 -8.43 5.30 6.95
CA LEU A 33 -7.49 4.51 7.72
C LEU A 33 -8.21 3.81 8.87
N ARG A 34 -7.82 2.57 9.17
CA ARG A 34 -8.14 1.90 10.43
C ARG A 34 -6.87 1.61 11.22
N PRO A 35 -6.87 1.77 12.55
CA PRO A 35 -5.76 1.34 13.38
C PRO A 35 -5.65 -0.19 13.39
N ALA A 36 -4.46 -0.72 13.20
CA ALA A 36 -4.18 -2.16 13.35
C ALA A 36 -3.83 -2.48 14.80
N LYS A 37 -4.43 -3.53 15.37
CA LYS A 37 -4.15 -3.93 16.75
C LYS A 37 -2.85 -4.71 16.79
N ARG A 38 -2.10 -4.58 17.88
CA ARG A 38 -0.82 -5.28 18.07
C ARG A 38 -0.95 -6.81 18.08
N SER A 39 -2.13 -7.31 18.46
CA SER A 39 -2.51 -8.73 18.41
C SER A 39 -2.70 -9.25 16.99
N ASP A 40 -2.99 -8.37 16.02
CA ASP A 40 -3.38 -8.77 14.68
C ASP A 40 -2.17 -9.36 13.94
N ILE A 41 -2.42 -10.42 13.17
CA ILE A 41 -1.38 -11.04 12.34
C ILE A 41 -0.80 -10.06 11.32
N GLU A 42 -1.65 -9.21 10.77
CA GLU A 42 -1.29 -8.18 9.80
C GLU A 42 -0.31 -7.16 10.40
N TYR A 43 -0.59 -6.66 11.60
CA TYR A 43 0.32 -5.77 12.34
C TYR A 43 1.70 -6.42 12.50
N ARG A 44 1.73 -7.67 12.96
CA ARG A 44 2.99 -8.40 13.19
C ARG A 44 3.78 -8.61 11.90
N ASN A 45 3.09 -8.92 10.80
CA ASN A 45 3.70 -9.11 9.49
C ASN A 45 4.30 -7.81 8.95
N ILE A 46 3.55 -6.70 8.99
CA ILE A 46 4.03 -5.38 8.54
C ILE A 46 5.21 -4.92 9.40
N LYS A 47 5.11 -5.03 10.73
CA LYS A 47 6.20 -4.71 11.66
C LYS A 47 7.48 -5.49 11.32
N ARG A 48 7.36 -6.81 11.15
CA ARG A 48 8.51 -7.67 10.84
C ARG A 48 9.12 -7.31 9.48
N ALA A 49 8.29 -7.04 8.47
CA ALA A 49 8.76 -6.64 7.15
C ALA A 49 9.52 -5.31 7.21
N PHE A 50 8.99 -4.32 7.95
CA PHE A 50 9.64 -3.02 8.15
C PHE A 50 10.99 -3.16 8.86
N GLU A 51 11.04 -3.89 9.97
CA GLU A 51 12.27 -4.12 10.74
C GLU A 51 13.33 -4.86 9.93
N LYS A 52 12.91 -5.80 9.08
CA LYS A 52 13.83 -6.54 8.19
C LYS A 52 14.42 -5.67 7.09
N GLN A 53 13.66 -4.71 6.56
CA GLN A 53 14.10 -3.83 5.46
C GLN A 53 14.71 -2.51 5.94
N TRP A 54 14.82 -2.30 7.25
CA TRP A 54 15.44 -1.10 7.81
C TRP A 54 16.96 -1.15 7.66
N LEU A 55 17.51 -0.38 6.72
CA LEU A 55 18.94 -0.40 6.37
C LEU A 55 19.77 0.71 7.05
N HIS A 56 19.16 1.61 7.83
CA HIS A 56 19.89 2.74 8.42
C HIS A 56 20.73 2.29 9.63
N GLN A 57 22.00 2.00 9.37
CA GLN A 57 22.99 1.68 10.42
C GLN A 57 23.09 2.81 11.44
N GLY A 58 23.20 2.45 12.73
CA GLY A 58 23.30 3.40 13.84
C GLY A 58 22.01 4.14 14.21
N LYS A 59 20.92 4.00 13.43
CA LYS A 59 19.62 4.61 13.71
C LYS A 59 18.60 3.54 14.12
N ARG A 60 17.84 3.81 15.19
CA ARG A 60 16.73 2.95 15.63
C ARG A 60 15.39 3.60 15.27
N ALA A 61 14.55 2.87 14.55
CA ALA A 61 13.15 3.25 14.35
C ALA A 61 12.28 2.63 15.46
N LYS A 62 11.36 3.41 16.03
CA LYS A 62 10.32 2.90 16.94
C LYS A 62 8.97 3.07 16.25
N ILE A 63 8.33 1.96 15.90
CA ILE A 63 6.96 1.97 15.36
C ILE A 63 6.01 2.46 16.46
N LYS A 64 5.35 3.59 16.21
CA LYS A 64 4.36 4.18 17.13
C LYS A 64 2.97 3.57 16.90
N ALA A 65 2.54 3.51 15.65
CA ALA A 65 1.28 2.93 15.22
C ALA A 65 1.40 2.37 13.80
N ILE A 66 0.49 1.47 13.44
CA ILE A 66 0.29 1.00 12.06
C ILE A 66 -1.18 1.23 11.74
N HIS A 67 -1.42 1.97 10.66
CA HIS A 67 -2.75 2.20 10.10
C HIS A 67 -2.84 1.55 8.74
N ILE A 68 -4.00 0.97 8.44
CA ILE A 68 -4.22 0.14 7.27
C ILE A 68 -5.50 0.61 6.59
N LEU A 69 -5.56 0.57 5.27
CA LEU A 69 -6.79 0.85 4.53
C LEU A 69 -7.67 -0.40 4.47
N SER A 70 -8.99 -0.22 4.53
CA SER A 70 -9.91 -1.31 4.23
C SER A 70 -9.75 -1.76 2.78
N GLU A 71 -9.61 -3.06 2.53
CA GLU A 71 -9.50 -3.59 1.16
C GLU A 71 -10.73 -3.22 0.31
N ALA A 72 -11.92 -3.29 0.90
CA ALA A 72 -13.17 -2.94 0.21
C ALA A 72 -13.24 -1.46 -0.14
N GLU A 73 -12.74 -0.59 0.74
CA GLU A 73 -12.72 0.85 0.47
C GLU A 73 -11.63 1.22 -0.54
N LEU A 74 -10.45 0.61 -0.40
CA LEU A 74 -9.35 0.80 -1.33
C LEU A 74 -9.79 0.38 -2.74
N ALA A 75 -10.43 -0.78 -2.90
CA ALA A 75 -10.94 -1.25 -4.19
C ALA A 75 -11.93 -0.27 -4.86
N GLN A 76 -12.71 0.46 -4.06
CA GLN A 76 -13.66 1.47 -4.56
C GLN A 76 -13.02 2.85 -4.75
N SER A 77 -11.89 3.11 -4.10
CA SER A 77 -11.16 4.38 -4.21
C SER A 77 -10.47 4.56 -5.56
N TYR A 78 -10.14 5.81 -5.89
CA TYR A 78 -9.38 6.12 -7.10
C TYR A 78 -8.01 5.40 -7.16
N PRO A 79 -7.19 5.40 -6.08
CA PRO A 79 -5.93 4.66 -6.09
C PRO A 79 -6.10 3.16 -6.36
N GLY A 80 -7.08 2.50 -5.75
CA GLY A 80 -7.31 1.07 -5.96
C GLY A 80 -7.80 0.75 -7.37
N GLN A 81 -8.71 1.55 -7.92
CA GLN A 81 -9.14 1.41 -9.32
C GLN A 81 -7.98 1.63 -10.30
N LEU A 82 -7.10 2.60 -10.03
CA LEU A 82 -5.92 2.85 -10.86
C LEU A 82 -4.96 1.65 -10.82
N PHE A 83 -4.71 1.09 -9.64
CA PHE A 83 -3.88 -0.09 -9.49
C PHE A 83 -4.51 -1.34 -10.15
N GLN A 84 -5.82 -1.53 -10.02
CA GLN A 84 -6.52 -2.63 -10.67
C GLN A 84 -6.43 -2.55 -12.20
N ARG A 85 -6.58 -1.34 -12.78
CA ARG A 85 -6.38 -1.14 -14.23
C ARG A 85 -4.97 -1.53 -14.64
N TYR A 86 -3.96 -1.12 -13.87
CA TYR A 86 -2.58 -1.54 -14.11
C TYR A 86 -2.48 -3.07 -14.14
N LEU A 87 -3.03 -3.79 -13.15
CA LEU A 87 -3.00 -5.25 -13.14
C LEU A 87 -3.70 -5.87 -14.37
N ASN A 88 -4.87 -5.37 -14.75
CA ASN A 88 -5.63 -5.91 -15.88
C ASN A 88 -4.87 -5.77 -17.21
N THR A 89 -4.05 -4.74 -17.39
CA THR A 89 -3.22 -4.59 -18.61
C THR A 89 -2.23 -5.75 -18.83
N PHE A 90 -1.86 -6.47 -17.77
CA PHE A 90 -0.99 -7.66 -17.87
C PHE A 90 -1.76 -8.97 -18.05
N GLU A 91 -3.03 -9.02 -17.64
CA GLU A 91 -3.89 -10.19 -17.81
C GLU A 91 -4.45 -10.31 -19.24
N GLU A 92 -4.70 -9.19 -19.91
CA GLU A 92 -5.34 -9.15 -21.24
C GLU A 92 -4.36 -9.22 -22.43
N GLY A 93 -3.04 -9.22 -22.20
CA GLY A 93 -2.01 -9.13 -23.24
C GLY A 93 -1.21 -10.42 -23.53
N SER A 94 -0.61 -10.48 -24.73
CA SER A 94 0.36 -11.52 -25.17
C SER A 94 1.65 -11.57 -24.31
N TYR A 95 1.77 -10.66 -23.35
CA TYR A 95 2.83 -10.61 -22.36
C TYR A 95 2.74 -11.74 -21.31
N GLN A 96 1.67 -12.54 -21.22
CA GLN A 96 1.66 -13.72 -20.33
C GLN A 96 2.94 -14.59 -20.44
N ARG A 97 3.50 -14.77 -21.65
CA ARG A 97 4.67 -15.64 -21.88
C ARG A 97 6.00 -15.16 -21.30
N TYR A 98 6.18 -13.87 -21.07
CA TYR A 98 7.39 -13.33 -20.40
C TYR A 98 7.17 -13.17 -18.89
N PHE A 99 5.92 -13.33 -18.41
CA PHE A 99 5.48 -12.75 -17.14
C PHE A 99 4.91 -13.77 -16.13
N HIS A 100 5.18 -15.07 -16.31
CA HIS A 100 4.59 -16.16 -15.50
C HIS A 100 5.44 -16.69 -14.34
N ARG A 101 6.44 -15.94 -13.86
CA ARG A 101 7.22 -16.35 -12.67
C ARG A 101 7.40 -15.17 -11.71
N ASP A 102 6.73 -15.27 -10.57
CA ASP A 102 7.12 -14.67 -9.29
C ASP A 102 7.67 -13.22 -9.32
N GLY A 103 6.79 -12.21 -9.22
CA GLY A 103 7.21 -10.93 -8.60
C GLY A 103 6.93 -9.59 -9.29
N TYR A 104 5.74 -9.36 -9.85
CA TYR A 104 5.36 -8.04 -10.42
C TYR A 104 4.95 -7.01 -9.37
N VAL A 105 4.29 -7.45 -8.31
CA VAL A 105 3.91 -6.58 -7.20
C VAL A 105 4.82 -6.91 -6.04
N ARG A 106 5.53 -5.91 -5.55
CA ARG A 106 6.37 -6.02 -4.36
C ARG A 106 5.88 -5.04 -3.32
N VAL A 107 5.77 -5.51 -2.09
CA VAL A 107 5.54 -4.64 -0.94
C VAL A 107 6.85 -3.91 -0.65
N THR A 108 6.83 -2.59 -0.80
CA THR A 108 7.95 -1.70 -0.49
C THR A 108 7.53 -0.69 0.57
N PHE A 109 8.51 -0.14 1.28
CA PHE A 109 8.29 0.98 2.21
C PHE A 109 8.72 2.28 1.55
N HIS A 110 7.87 3.29 1.64
CA HIS A 110 8.13 4.64 1.13
C HIS A 110 7.99 5.64 2.28
N GLY A 111 9.08 6.32 2.63
CA GLY A 111 9.04 7.46 3.54
C GLY A 111 8.49 8.68 2.82
N THR A 112 7.63 9.46 3.47
CA THR A 112 7.07 10.69 2.88
C THR A 112 6.76 11.72 3.95
N GLN A 113 6.60 12.97 3.55
CA GLN A 113 6.26 14.08 4.44
C GLN A 113 4.82 13.98 4.95
N ARG A 114 4.64 14.21 6.25
CA ARG A 114 3.35 14.35 6.91
C ARG A 114 3.25 15.75 7.53
N ALA A 115 2.24 16.52 7.12
CA ALA A 115 2.00 17.90 7.59
C ALA A 115 0.66 18.06 8.32
N CYS A 116 0.14 16.96 8.89
CA CYS A 116 -1.06 16.94 9.73
C CYS A 116 -0.95 15.81 10.78
N SER A 117 -1.97 15.70 11.63
CA SER A 117 -2.03 14.71 12.73
C SER A 117 -2.75 13.41 12.37
N ILE A 118 -2.92 13.10 11.07
CA ILE A 118 -3.57 11.85 10.65
C ILE A 118 -2.86 10.63 11.26
N GLY A 119 -3.63 9.78 11.93
CA GLY A 119 -3.16 8.59 12.63
C GLY A 119 -2.44 8.86 13.96
N ASP A 120 -2.38 10.10 14.46
CA ASP A 120 -1.90 10.35 15.83
C ASP A 120 -2.95 9.94 16.88
N GLU A 121 -4.22 10.18 16.57
CA GLU A 121 -5.36 9.86 17.43
C GLU A 121 -6.40 9.01 16.68
N ALA A 122 -7.15 8.19 17.41
CA ALA A 122 -8.08 7.20 16.84
C ALA A 122 -9.24 7.78 16.02
N TRP A 123 -9.46 9.10 16.10
CA TRP A 123 -10.54 9.85 15.46
C TRP A 123 -10.02 10.73 14.31
N SER A 124 -8.70 10.83 14.12
CA SER A 124 -8.09 11.56 13.00
C SER A 124 -7.60 10.58 11.94
N LEU A 125 -8.54 9.98 11.20
CA LEU A 125 -8.26 8.93 10.21
C LEU A 125 -8.60 9.34 8.77
N ASP A 126 -9.22 10.52 8.61
CA ASP A 126 -9.57 11.08 7.31
C ASP A 126 -8.42 11.90 6.71
N PRO A 127 -8.13 11.76 5.40
CA PRO A 127 -7.12 12.56 4.74
C PRO A 127 -7.43 14.06 4.70
N CYS A 128 -6.55 14.90 5.25
CA CYS A 128 -6.70 16.37 5.23
C CYS A 128 -6.38 16.98 3.87
N HIS A 129 -6.94 18.14 3.53
CA HIS A 129 -6.72 18.82 2.24
C HIS A 129 -5.45 19.69 2.17
N ASN A 130 -4.58 19.64 3.18
CA ASN A 130 -3.31 20.38 3.18
C ASN A 130 -2.38 19.87 2.06
N THR A 131 -1.94 20.76 1.18
CA THR A 131 -1.06 20.46 0.04
C THR A 131 0.34 20.01 0.47
N GLU A 132 0.79 20.42 1.65
CA GLU A 132 2.09 20.02 2.23
C GLU A 132 2.05 18.62 2.87
N CYS A 133 0.87 17.98 2.94
CA CYS A 133 0.72 16.66 3.53
C CYS A 133 0.73 15.57 2.44
N ASN A 134 1.93 15.15 2.04
CA ASN A 134 2.12 14.12 1.01
C ASN A 134 1.42 12.80 1.36
N VAL A 135 1.39 12.39 2.64
CA VAL A 135 0.61 11.23 3.09
C VAL A 135 -0.85 11.33 2.65
N CYS A 136 -1.53 12.44 2.95
CA CYS A 136 -2.93 12.64 2.60
C CYS A 136 -3.13 12.80 1.08
N GLY A 137 -2.17 13.41 0.40
CA GLY A 137 -2.14 13.50 -1.06
C GLY A 137 -2.11 12.12 -1.73
N ILE A 138 -1.25 11.21 -1.25
CA ILE A 138 -1.14 9.83 -1.73
C ILE A 138 -2.42 9.05 -1.46
N LEU A 139 -3.01 9.18 -0.26
CA LEU A 139 -4.26 8.48 0.09
C LEU A 139 -5.43 8.87 -0.83
N ARG A 140 -5.51 10.14 -1.25
CA ARG A 140 -6.56 10.60 -2.18
C ARG A 140 -6.26 10.29 -3.64
N ASN A 141 -5.04 10.57 -4.07
CA ASN A 141 -4.71 10.71 -5.50
C ASN A 141 -3.68 9.70 -5.99
N SER A 142 -3.37 8.67 -5.19
CA SER A 142 -2.31 7.70 -5.42
C SER A 142 -0.90 8.32 -5.39
N PHE A 143 0.11 7.49 -5.57
CA PHE A 143 1.49 7.93 -5.70
C PHE A 143 1.63 8.79 -6.97
N GLN A 144 2.24 9.97 -6.83
CA GLN A 144 2.57 10.83 -7.96
C GLN A 144 4.07 11.12 -7.94
N ILE A 145 4.69 11.14 -9.11
CA ILE A 145 6.14 11.38 -9.26
C ILE A 145 6.57 12.69 -8.61
N LYS A 146 5.71 13.72 -8.62
CA LYS A 146 5.97 15.01 -7.97
C LYS A 146 6.15 14.92 -6.45
N HIS A 147 5.75 13.83 -5.82
CA HIS A 147 5.92 13.54 -4.39
C HIS A 147 7.06 12.56 -4.11
N ALA A 148 7.74 12.05 -5.14
CA ALA A 148 8.98 11.32 -4.96
C ALA A 148 10.09 12.33 -4.63
N ASP A 149 10.93 12.01 -3.65
CA ASP A 149 12.14 12.80 -3.38
C ASP A 149 12.91 12.97 -4.69
N LYS A 150 13.26 14.20 -5.05
CA LYS A 150 14.30 14.44 -6.04
C LYS A 150 15.55 13.81 -5.44
N GLN A 151 16.04 12.71 -6.02
CA GLN A 151 17.35 12.19 -5.63
C GLN A 151 18.36 13.34 -5.73
N PRO A 152 19.23 13.52 -4.71
CA PRO A 152 20.30 14.51 -4.77
C PRO A 152 21.25 14.26 -5.94
#